data_AF-A0A971U6I4-F1
#
_entry.id   AF-A0A971U6I4-F1
#
_cell.length_a   1.000
_cell.length_b   1.000
_cell.length_c   1.000
_cell.angle_alpha   90.00
_cell.angle_beta   90.00
_cell.angle_gamma   90.00
#
_symmetry.space_group_name_H-M   'P 1'
#
loop_
_entity.id
_entity.type
_entity.pdbx_description
1 polymer ?
#
loop_
_entity_poly.entity_id
_entity_poly.type
_entity_poly.pdbx_seq_one_letter_code
_entity_poly.pdbx_strand_id
1 'polypeptide(L)'
;MVTLFGKRYTQRELLSHMGSLYQAGGVREVVLEQGAGRGVRVAEFETGTGLSFDVLLDRGMDIGTVRYRGASLAWASATGPVHPAS
;
A
#
# COMPACT_ATOMS: atom_id res chain seq x y z
N MET A 1 -18.30 7.31 7.84
CA MET A 1 -18.54 5.85 8.02
C MET A 1 -17.77 5.12 6.94
N VAL A 2 -17.24 3.94 7.24
CA VAL A 2 -16.53 3.06 6.29
C VAL A 2 -17.13 1.66 6.33
N THR A 3 -17.07 0.93 5.22
CA THR A 3 -17.54 -0.46 5.15
C THR A 3 -16.36 -1.41 5.19
N LEU A 4 -16.27 -2.22 6.25
CA LEU A 4 -15.24 -3.24 6.42
C LEU A 4 -15.92 -4.58 6.71
N PHE A 5 -15.51 -5.64 5.98
CA PHE A 5 -16.02 -7.01 6.15
C PHE A 5 -17.56 -7.11 6.15
N GLY A 6 -18.23 -6.33 5.30
CA GLY A 6 -19.69 -6.33 5.18
C GLY A 6 -20.44 -5.58 6.29
N LYS A 7 -19.72 -4.89 7.20
CA LYS A 7 -20.30 -4.06 8.26
C LYS A 7 -19.91 -2.59 8.09
N ARG A 8 -20.78 -1.67 8.50
CA ARG A 8 -20.49 -0.24 8.53
C ARG A 8 -19.96 0.15 9.90
N TYR A 9 -18.83 0.84 9.93
CA TYR A 9 -18.23 1.37 11.13
C TYR A 9 -18.09 2.90 11.06
N THR A 10 -18.29 3.54 12.20
CA THR A 10 -17.81 4.88 12.49
C THR A 10 -16.35 4.83 12.95
N GLN A 11 -15.66 5.97 12.86
CA GLN A 11 -14.29 6.09 13.38
C GLN A 11 -14.19 5.74 14.87
N ARG A 12 -15.18 6.17 15.66
CA ARG A 12 -15.23 5.90 17.11
C ARG A 12 -15.38 4.41 17.42
N GLU A 13 -16.21 3.70 16.65
CA GLU A 13 -16.36 2.25 16.79
C GLU A 13 -15.08 1.52 16.41
N LEU A 14 -14.41 1.93 15.33
CA LEU A 14 -13.10 1.37 14.98
C LEU A 14 -12.09 1.58 16.11
N LEU A 15 -11.94 2.82 16.59
CA LEU A 15 -11.01 3.12 17.70
C LEU A 15 -11.35 2.41 19.01
N SER A 16 -12.60 1.98 19.21
CA SER A 16 -12.96 1.15 20.35
C SER A 16 -12.50 -0.31 20.23
N HIS A 17 -12.28 -0.80 19.00
CA HIS A 17 -11.80 -2.15 18.71
C HIS A 17 -10.29 -2.23 18.47
N MET A 18 -9.67 -1.15 17.98
CA MET A 18 -8.25 -1.08 17.67
C MET A 18 -7.65 0.22 18.19
N GLY A 19 -6.43 0.15 18.74
CA GLY A 19 -5.73 1.34 19.25
C GLY A 19 -5.32 2.34 18.17
N SER A 20 -5.36 1.95 16.89
CA SER A 20 -5.01 2.82 15.76
C SER A 20 -5.75 2.42 14.49
N LEU A 21 -6.24 3.42 13.75
CA LEU A 21 -6.92 3.21 12.46
C LEU A 21 -6.02 2.60 11.39
N TYR A 22 -4.69 2.74 11.51
CA TYR A 22 -3.75 2.11 10.58
C TYR A 22 -3.89 0.58 10.51
N GLN A 23 -4.40 -0.05 11.58
CA GLN A 23 -4.68 -1.49 11.57
C GLN A 23 -5.85 -1.86 10.64
N ALA A 24 -6.76 -0.92 10.38
CA ALA A 24 -7.84 -1.08 9.42
C ALA A 24 -7.44 -0.67 7.99
N GLY A 25 -6.21 -0.20 7.78
CA GLY A 25 -5.76 0.33 6.49
C GLY A 25 -5.34 1.80 6.57
N GLY A 26 -4.73 2.27 5.50
CA GLY A 26 -4.14 3.60 5.42
C GLY A 26 -3.09 3.69 4.32
N VAL A 27 -2.30 4.76 4.40
CA VAL A 27 -1.17 4.99 3.51
C VAL A 27 0.06 5.23 4.38
N ARG A 28 1.18 4.59 4.02
CA ARG A 28 2.48 4.89 4.63
C ARG A 28 3.51 5.12 3.54
N GLU A 29 4.40 6.08 3.78
CA GLU A 29 5.55 6.34 2.92
C GLU A 29 6.75 5.54 3.44
N VAL A 30 7.43 4.85 2.52
CA VAL A 30 8.64 4.07 2.78
C VAL A 30 9.69 4.41 1.74
N VAL A 31 10.96 4.13 2.06
CA VAL A 31 12.08 4.25 1.12
C VAL A 31 12.67 2.87 0.90
N LEU A 32 12.88 2.51 -0.36
CA LEU A 32 13.57 1.27 -0.71
C LEU A 32 15.05 1.41 -0.35
N GLU A 33 15.54 0.60 0.58
CA GLU A 33 16.93 0.71 1.06
C GLU A 33 17.91 -0.13 0.24
N GLN A 34 17.44 -1.09 -0.55
CA GLN A 34 18.27 -2.08 -1.26
C GLN A 34 17.72 -2.43 -2.65
N GLY A 35 18.59 -3.03 -3.47
CA GLY A 35 18.26 -3.47 -4.83
C GLY A 35 18.30 -2.34 -5.86
N ALA A 36 17.81 -2.62 -7.07
CA ALA A 36 17.81 -1.66 -8.18
C ALA A 36 16.98 -0.41 -7.90
N GLY A 37 16.03 -0.48 -6.96
CA GLY A 37 15.18 0.62 -6.53
C GLY A 37 15.69 1.43 -5.35
N ARG A 38 16.93 1.22 -4.89
CA ARG A 38 17.46 1.91 -3.72
C ARG A 38 17.28 3.43 -3.82
N GLY A 39 16.72 4.04 -2.79
CA GLY A 39 16.42 5.47 -2.70
C GLY A 39 15.05 5.88 -3.23
N VAL A 40 14.32 4.99 -3.93
CA VAL A 40 12.96 5.28 -4.40
C VAL A 40 11.99 5.33 -3.22
N ARG A 41 11.22 6.42 -3.15
CA ARG A 41 10.11 6.58 -2.22
C ARG A 41 8.87 5.89 -2.77
N VAL A 42 8.18 5.17 -1.89
CA VAL A 42 6.99 4.40 -2.20
C VAL A 42 5.90 4.75 -1.20
N ALA A 43 4.70 5.04 -1.68
CA ALA A 43 3.51 5.10 -0.86
C ALA A 43 2.80 3.74 -0.93
N GLU A 44 2.75 3.03 0.19
CA GLU A 44 2.06 1.75 0.31
C GLU A 44 0.62 2.00 0.80
N PHE A 45 -0.35 1.55 0.01
CA PHE A 45 -1.76 1.68 0.29
C PHE A 45 -2.32 0.34 0.79
N GLU A 46 -3.08 0.39 1.87
CA GLU A 46 -3.86 -0.73 2.37
C GLU A 46 -5.30 -0.29 2.60
N THR A 47 -6.26 -0.91 1.90
CA THR A 47 -7.67 -0.48 1.97
C THR A 47 -8.47 -1.12 3.11
N GLY A 48 -7.86 -2.03 3.87
CA GLY A 48 -8.53 -2.78 4.94
C GLY A 48 -9.49 -3.88 4.49
N THR A 49 -9.81 -3.94 3.19
CA THR A 49 -10.75 -4.91 2.62
C THR A 49 -10.08 -5.90 1.68
N GLY A 50 -8.75 -5.93 1.71
CA GLY A 50 -7.90 -6.90 1.02
C GLY A 50 -7.18 -6.36 -0.21
N LEU A 51 -7.48 -5.15 -0.69
CA LEU A 51 -6.68 -4.51 -1.74
C LEU A 51 -5.49 -3.79 -1.12
N SER A 52 -4.30 -4.08 -1.60
CA SER A 52 -3.09 -3.30 -1.32
C SER A 52 -2.31 -3.03 -2.60
N PHE A 53 -1.69 -1.85 -2.66
CA PHE A 53 -0.89 -1.47 -3.81
C PHE A 53 0.17 -0.43 -3.46
N ASP A 54 1.23 -0.41 -4.27
CA ASP A 54 2.35 0.50 -4.12
C ASP A 54 2.26 1.61 -5.17
N VAL A 55 2.56 2.84 -4.77
CA VAL A 55 2.75 3.97 -5.69
C VAL A 55 4.20 4.42 -5.62
N LEU A 56 4.90 4.38 -6.74
CA LEU A 56 6.31 4.74 -6.87
C LEU A 56 6.42 6.25 -7.06
N LEU A 57 6.60 6.99 -5.96
CA LEU A 57 6.51 8.45 -5.92
C LEU A 57 7.53 9.13 -6.83
N ASP A 58 8.75 8.59 -6.90
CA ASP A 58 9.83 9.14 -7.71
C ASP A 58 9.81 8.65 -9.16
N ARG A 59 8.86 7.78 -9.54
CA ARG A 59 8.68 7.25 -10.90
C ARG A 59 7.37 7.74 -11.53
N GLY A 60 7.03 9.01 -11.32
CA GLY A 60 5.82 9.62 -11.89
C GLY A 60 4.52 9.08 -11.29
N MET A 61 4.57 8.60 -10.03
CA MET A 61 3.43 7.99 -9.35
C MET A 61 2.88 6.74 -10.06
N ASP A 62 3.77 5.97 -10.68
CA ASP A 62 3.41 4.69 -11.28
C ASP A 62 2.92 3.68 -10.23
N ILE A 63 2.03 2.79 -10.65
CA ILE A 63 1.50 1.73 -9.79
C ILE A 63 2.46 0.55 -9.86
N GLY A 64 3.09 0.23 -8.73
CA GLY A 64 3.98 -0.90 -8.57
C GLY A 64 3.21 -2.20 -8.33
N THR A 65 3.49 -2.84 -7.20
CA THR A 65 2.82 -4.09 -6.87
C THR A 65 1.34 -3.83 -6.57
N VAL A 66 0.47 -4.73 -7.02
CA VAL A 66 -0.95 -4.74 -6.65
C VAL A 66 -1.31 -6.13 -6.15
N ARG A 67 -1.93 -6.22 -4.98
CA ARG A 67 -2.41 -7.47 -4.39
C ARG A 67 -3.85 -7.35 -3.97
N TYR A 68 -4.61 -8.42 -4.18
CA TYR A 68 -5.95 -8.57 -3.63
C TYR A 68 -6.02 -9.85 -2.80
N ARG A 69 -6.32 -9.70 -1.51
CA ARG A 69 -6.40 -10.79 -0.53
C ARG A 69 -5.16 -11.70 -0.56
N GLY A 70 -3.98 -11.09 -0.72
CA GLY A 70 -2.69 -11.77 -0.81
C GLY A 70 -2.33 -12.30 -2.20
N ALA A 71 -3.26 -12.36 -3.16
CA ALA A 71 -2.97 -12.76 -4.53
C ALA A 71 -2.45 -11.57 -5.34
N SER A 72 -1.37 -11.77 -6.12
CA SER A 72 -0.86 -10.73 -7.02
C SER A 72 -1.85 -10.48 -8.16
N LEU A 73 -2.20 -9.22 -8.38
CA LEU A 73 -3.01 -8.77 -9.51
C LEU A 73 -2.18 -8.07 -10.59
N ALA A 74 -0.99 -7.60 -10.25
CA ALA A 74 -0.08 -6.96 -11.19
C ALA A 74 0.96 -7.95 -11.72
N TRP A 75 1.36 -7.73 -12.98
CA TRP A 75 2.58 -8.31 -13.52
C TRP A 75 3.77 -7.54 -12.94
N ALA A 76 4.57 -8.20 -12.11
CA ALA A 76 5.83 -7.66 -11.64
C ALA A 76 6.90 -7.90 -12.72
N SER A 77 7.42 -6.84 -13.32
CA SER A 77 8.52 -6.96 -14.27
C SER A 77 9.78 -7.50 -13.57
N ALA A 78 10.61 -8.25 -14.29
CA ALA A 78 11.85 -8.82 -13.76
C ALA A 78 12.84 -7.75 -13.26
N THR A 79 12.74 -6.52 -13.77
CA THR A 79 13.58 -5.38 -13.39
C THR A 79 13.12 -4.70 -12.10
N GLY A 80 11.88 -4.88 -11.67
CA GLY A 80 11.34 -4.25 -10.47
C GLY A 80 11.32 -2.70 -10.54
N PRO A 81 11.10 -2.03 -9.41
CA PRO A 81 11.04 -0.57 -9.35
C PRO A 81 12.46 0.04 -9.38
N VAL A 82 13.10 0.06 -10.55
CA VAL A 82 14.48 0.59 -10.71
C VAL A 82 14.52 2.10 -10.40
N HIS A 83 15.57 2.57 -9.75
CA HIS A 83 15.76 3.99 -9.47
C HIS A 83 15.82 4.80 -10.79
N PRO A 84 15.16 5.96 -10.93
CA PRO A 84 15.12 6.72 -12.18
C PRO A 84 16.50 7.12 -12.73
N ALA A 85 17.48 7.29 -11.85
CA ALA A 85 18.85 7.69 -12.16
C ALA A 85 19.87 6.55 -12.06
N SER A 86 19.42 5.29 -12.13
CA SER A 86 20.28 4.10 -12.18
C SER A 86 21.19 4.08 -13.41
#